data_AF-C9MWD4-F1
#
_entry.id   AF-C9MWD4-F1
#
_cell.length_a   1.000
_cell.length_b   1.000
_cell.length_c   1.000
_cell.angle_alpha   90.00
_cell.angle_beta   90.00
_cell.angle_gamma   90.00
#
_symmetry.space_group_name_H-M   'P 1'
#
loop_
_entity.id
_entity.type
_entity.pdbx_description
1 polymer ?
#
loop_
_entity_poly.entity_id
_entity_poly.type
_entity_poly.pdbx_seq_one_letter_code
_entity_poly.pdbx_strand_id
1 'polypeptide(L)'
;MPYLEKTYEESKKMFLTLSLLKGTTDIIEGSTVNVSMIVGMEIEIGDIIQPIYDMINILWKVSLASVVILKLETIYYEIFKVKLATILTFISLITIFPYTIYKNKVTRIFRKISKYSFFILLYIYIVLPSAIFVNSTISSYFEKEYKEPAIVELNQDLGRLNKVKDEMLSLDQSKSIFNIPGQIDSAKVKIDNFSKEINVISKDLVENTPVIIGIILLTSIVLPLLIAILLYVVTKSIVFEKIGGKGSK
;
A
#
# COMPACT_ATOMS: atom_id res chain seq x y z
N MET A 1 9.53 -9.97 -10.01
CA MET A 1 10.81 -9.38 -9.54
C MET A 1 10.75 -9.42 -8.02
N PRO A 2 11.81 -9.85 -7.31
CA PRO A 2 11.70 -10.17 -5.88
C PRO A 2 11.13 -9.03 -5.02
N TYR A 3 11.49 -7.77 -5.35
CA TYR A 3 11.05 -6.60 -4.59
C TYR A 3 9.57 -6.22 -4.78
N LEU A 4 9.10 -6.05 -6.02
CA LEU A 4 7.70 -5.69 -6.29
C LEU A 4 6.74 -6.75 -5.74
N GLU A 5 7.13 -8.02 -5.85
CA GLU A 5 6.36 -9.15 -5.36
C GLU A 5 6.34 -9.20 -3.83
N LYS A 6 7.49 -8.99 -3.17
CA LYS A 6 7.56 -8.86 -1.71
C LYS A 6 6.70 -7.69 -1.19
N THR A 7 6.85 -6.50 -1.78
CA THR A 7 6.11 -5.29 -1.40
C THR A 7 4.60 -5.46 -1.59
N TYR A 8 4.21 -6.16 -2.67
CA TYR A 8 2.83 -6.53 -2.94
C TYR A 8 2.28 -7.52 -1.90
N GLU A 9 3.03 -8.57 -1.55
CA GLU A 9 2.62 -9.53 -0.51
C GLU A 9 2.43 -8.87 0.86
N GLU A 10 3.35 -8.00 1.26
CA GLU A 10 3.24 -7.28 2.52
C GLU A 10 2.04 -6.31 2.53
N SER A 11 1.82 -5.59 1.42
CA SER A 11 0.67 -4.69 1.29
C SER A 11 -0.66 -5.45 1.32
N LYS A 12 -0.71 -6.66 0.73
CA LYS A 12 -1.87 -7.55 0.84
C LYS A 12 -2.10 -8.01 2.27
N LYS A 13 -1.06 -8.43 2.98
CA LYS A 13 -1.17 -8.87 4.38
C LYS A 13 -1.73 -7.74 5.25
N MET A 14 -1.23 -6.53 5.07
CA MET A 14 -1.74 -5.34 5.75
C MET A 14 -3.21 -5.07 5.42
N PHE A 15 -3.57 -5.09 4.14
CA PHE A 15 -4.95 -4.91 3.70
C PHE A 15 -5.90 -5.94 4.32
N LEU A 16 -5.47 -7.20 4.41
CA LEU A 16 -6.25 -8.28 5.03
C LEU A 16 -6.43 -8.05 6.53
N THR A 17 -5.38 -7.72 7.27
CA THR A 17 -5.47 -7.38 8.70
C THR A 17 -6.44 -6.22 8.93
N LEU A 18 -6.32 -5.15 8.13
CA LEU A 18 -7.23 -3.99 8.20
C LEU A 18 -8.67 -4.34 7.80
N SER A 19 -8.87 -5.25 6.86
CA SER A 19 -10.21 -5.72 6.47
C SER A 19 -10.89 -6.48 7.60
N LEU A 20 -10.13 -7.31 8.32
CA LEU A 20 -10.64 -8.01 9.50
C LEU A 20 -10.94 -7.05 10.64
N LEU A 21 -10.04 -6.09 10.91
CA LEU A 21 -10.26 -5.02 11.87
C LEU A 21 -11.54 -4.24 11.55
N LYS A 22 -11.71 -3.84 10.30
CA LYS A 22 -12.89 -3.13 9.83
C LYS A 22 -14.15 -3.96 10.06
N GLY A 23 -14.14 -5.23 9.64
CA GLY A 23 -15.28 -6.13 9.82
C GLY A 23 -15.65 -6.38 11.29
N THR A 24 -14.66 -6.56 12.16
CA THR A 24 -14.91 -6.68 13.62
C THR A 24 -15.51 -5.39 14.19
N THR A 25 -15.04 -4.23 13.71
CA THR A 25 -15.52 -2.93 14.16
C THR A 25 -16.93 -2.63 13.65
N ASP A 26 -17.24 -2.95 12.38
CA ASP A 26 -18.60 -2.85 11.80
C ASP A 26 -19.61 -3.67 12.62
N ILE A 27 -19.22 -4.86 13.12
CA ILE A 27 -20.09 -5.70 13.98
C ILE A 27 -20.35 -5.02 15.34
N ILE A 28 -19.32 -4.43 15.95
CA ILE A 28 -19.45 -3.73 17.24
C ILE A 28 -20.32 -2.47 17.07
N GLU A 29 -20.09 -1.69 16.02
CA GLU A 29 -20.86 -0.48 15.71
C GLU A 29 -22.35 -0.80 15.48
N GLY A 30 -22.63 -1.85 14.72
CA GLY A 30 -24.00 -2.32 14.49
C GLY A 30 -24.66 -2.97 15.71
N SER A 31 -23.93 -3.18 16.81
CA SER A 31 -24.46 -3.76 18.04
C SER A 31 -25.10 -2.69 18.91
N THR A 32 -26.43 -2.67 18.97
CA THR A 32 -27.16 -1.88 19.97
C THR A 32 -27.33 -2.71 21.24
N VAL A 33 -26.64 -2.38 22.33
CA VAL A 33 -26.95 -2.98 23.63
C VAL A 33 -28.17 -2.26 24.20
N ASN A 34 -29.32 -2.88 24.01
CA ASN A 34 -30.60 -2.38 24.49
C ASN A 34 -30.71 -2.60 26.01
N VAL A 35 -30.05 -1.76 26.82
CA VAL A 35 -30.20 -1.75 28.31
C VAL A 35 -31.58 -1.22 28.74
N SER A 36 -32.47 -0.98 27.78
CA SER A 36 -33.84 -0.49 27.96
C SER A 36 -34.75 -1.41 28.77
N MET A 37 -34.41 -2.69 28.96
CA MET A 37 -35.16 -3.57 29.86
C MET A 37 -34.75 -3.47 31.34
N ILE A 38 -33.62 -2.80 31.66
CA ILE A 38 -33.05 -2.86 33.01
C ILE A 38 -32.91 -1.48 33.69
N VAL A 39 -32.65 -0.38 32.96
CA VAL A 39 -32.48 0.95 33.59
C VAL A 39 -33.05 2.14 32.77
N GLY A 40 -33.57 1.93 31.56
CA GLY A 40 -34.07 3.03 30.72
C GLY A 40 -32.97 3.96 30.18
N MET A 41 -31.71 3.50 30.17
CA MET A 41 -30.62 4.17 29.46
C MET A 41 -30.38 3.42 28.15
N GLU A 42 -30.52 4.09 27.01
CA GLU A 42 -30.02 3.61 25.73
C GLU A 42 -28.54 3.99 25.65
N ILE A 43 -27.65 2.99 25.48
CA ILE A 43 -26.22 3.22 25.29
C ILE A 43 -25.91 2.89 23.84
N GLU A 44 -25.56 3.92 23.06
CA GLU A 44 -25.14 3.78 21.68
C GLU A 44 -23.65 3.40 21.65
N ILE A 45 -23.38 2.10 21.49
CA ILE A 45 -22.01 1.57 21.36
C ILE A 45 -21.32 2.13 20.10
N GLY A 46 -22.12 2.45 19.07
CA GLY A 46 -21.68 3.12 17.84
C GLY A 46 -20.82 4.36 18.14
N ASP A 47 -21.28 5.25 19.01
CA ASP A 47 -20.57 6.50 19.34
C ASP A 47 -19.19 6.25 19.98
N ILE A 48 -19.06 5.17 20.76
CA ILE A 48 -17.81 4.83 21.44
C ILE A 48 -16.79 4.28 20.43
N ILE A 49 -17.24 3.49 19.44
CA ILE A 49 -16.36 2.80 18.49
C ILE A 49 -16.09 3.61 17.21
N GLN A 50 -16.96 4.57 16.87
CA GLN A 50 -16.90 5.35 15.62
C GLN A 50 -15.54 6.02 15.35
N PRO A 51 -14.83 6.61 16.33
CA PRO A 51 -13.50 7.19 16.08
C PRO A 51 -12.47 6.16 15.60
N ILE A 52 -12.55 4.93 16.11
CA ILE A 52 -11.69 3.82 15.69
C ILE A 52 -12.11 3.33 14.30
N TYR A 53 -13.41 3.22 14.08
CA TYR A 53 -13.97 2.83 12.80
C TYR A 53 -13.48 3.72 11.66
N ASP A 54 -13.59 5.04 11.83
CA ASP A 54 -13.19 6.01 10.81
C ASP A 54 -11.70 5.88 10.46
N MET A 55 -10.87 5.66 11.47
CA MET A 55 -9.44 5.51 11.30
C MET A 55 -9.06 4.19 10.61
N ILE A 56 -9.64 3.07 11.03
CA ILE A 56 -9.49 1.77 10.35
C ILE A 56 -9.97 1.89 8.90
N ASN A 57 -11.08 2.59 8.65
CA ASN A 57 -11.63 2.79 7.31
C ASN A 57 -10.69 3.62 6.41
N ILE A 58 -10.06 4.67 6.93
CA ILE A 58 -9.04 5.43 6.21
C ILE A 58 -7.84 4.54 5.87
N LEU A 59 -7.30 3.83 6.86
CA LEU A 59 -6.18 2.90 6.67
C LEU A 59 -6.52 1.83 5.63
N TRP A 60 -7.72 1.26 5.72
CA TRP A 60 -8.21 0.26 4.80
C TRP A 60 -8.27 0.77 3.35
N LYS A 61 -8.81 1.99 3.13
CA LYS A 61 -8.86 2.64 1.80
C LYS A 61 -7.47 2.88 1.22
N VAL A 62 -6.54 3.41 2.03
CA VAL A 62 -5.16 3.67 1.60
C VAL A 62 -4.42 2.35 1.29
N SER A 63 -4.60 1.34 2.13
CA SER A 63 -4.00 0.02 1.93
C SER A 63 -4.55 -0.66 0.67
N LEU A 64 -5.84 -0.54 0.39
CA LEU A 64 -6.45 -1.06 -0.85
C LEU A 64 -5.86 -0.37 -2.07
N ALA A 65 -5.76 0.95 -2.05
CA ALA A 65 -5.16 1.72 -3.14
C ALA A 65 -3.72 1.28 -3.41
N SER A 66 -2.92 1.07 -2.36
CA SER A 66 -1.55 0.56 -2.47
C SER A 66 -1.49 -0.80 -3.18
N VAL A 67 -2.32 -1.77 -2.76
CA VAL A 67 -2.37 -3.11 -3.36
C VAL A 67 -2.72 -3.02 -4.85
N VAL A 68 -3.70 -2.19 -5.21
CA VAL A 68 -4.12 -1.99 -6.60
C VAL A 68 -3.00 -1.36 -7.43
N ILE A 69 -2.36 -0.30 -6.94
CA ILE A 69 -1.26 0.39 -7.64
C ILE A 69 -0.10 -0.56 -7.87
N LEU A 70 0.36 -1.27 -6.84
CA LEU A 70 1.47 -2.24 -6.94
C LEU A 70 1.15 -3.37 -7.92
N LYS A 71 -0.10 -3.83 -7.98
CA LYS A 71 -0.52 -4.85 -8.95
C LYS A 71 -0.49 -4.31 -10.37
N LEU A 72 -0.95 -3.08 -10.59
CA LEU A 72 -0.87 -2.41 -11.89
C LEU A 72 0.58 -2.19 -12.34
N GLU A 73 1.46 -1.77 -11.44
CA GLU A 73 2.90 -1.62 -11.72
C GLU A 73 3.54 -2.95 -12.14
N THR A 74 3.20 -4.04 -11.44
CA THR A 74 3.71 -5.38 -11.75
C THR A 74 3.26 -5.84 -13.14
N ILE A 75 1.97 -5.67 -13.47
CA ILE A 75 1.41 -6.02 -14.79
C ILE A 75 2.06 -5.17 -15.90
N TYR A 76 2.17 -3.86 -15.67
CA TYR A 76 2.80 -2.94 -16.61
C TYR A 76 4.25 -3.36 -16.90
N TYR A 77 5.00 -3.69 -15.85
CA TYR A 77 6.39 -4.12 -15.98
C TYR A 77 6.54 -5.44 -16.75
N GLU A 78 5.71 -6.44 -16.48
CA GLU A 78 5.73 -7.72 -17.21
C GLU A 78 5.48 -7.55 -18.71
N ILE A 79 4.46 -6.75 -19.06
CA ILE A 79 4.13 -6.45 -20.46
C ILE A 79 5.28 -5.71 -21.15
N PHE A 80 5.85 -4.70 -20.47
CA PHE A 80 6.91 -3.86 -21.04
C PHE A 80 8.23 -4.62 -21.22
N LYS A 81 8.63 -5.43 -20.21
CA LYS A 81 9.88 -6.20 -20.24
C LYS A 81 9.85 -7.30 -21.30
N VAL A 82 8.77 -8.09 -21.38
CA VAL A 82 8.76 -9.29 -22.23
C VAL A 82 8.48 -8.96 -23.70
N LYS A 83 7.53 -8.07 -23.98
CA LYS A 83 7.10 -7.80 -25.37
C LYS A 83 7.88 -6.65 -26.00
N LEU A 84 8.05 -5.54 -25.29
CA LEU A 84 8.65 -4.34 -25.88
C LEU A 84 10.17 -4.47 -26.03
N ALA A 85 10.86 -5.02 -25.03
CA ALA A 85 12.30 -5.25 -25.10
C ALA A 85 12.66 -6.17 -26.27
N THR A 86 11.93 -7.28 -26.44
CA THR A 86 12.14 -8.25 -27.54
C THR A 86 11.93 -7.63 -28.93
N ILE A 87 10.89 -6.81 -29.09
CA ILE A 87 10.63 -6.06 -30.34
C ILE A 87 11.78 -5.07 -30.62
N LEU A 88 12.26 -4.36 -29.59
CA LEU A 88 13.37 -3.41 -29.71
C LEU A 88 14.71 -4.10 -30.04
N THR A 89 15.02 -5.25 -29.45
CA THR A 89 16.21 -6.04 -29.83
C THR A 89 16.12 -6.49 -31.28
N PHE A 90 14.94 -6.93 -31.73
CA PHE A 90 14.71 -7.36 -33.11
C PHE A 90 14.91 -6.22 -34.11
N ILE A 91 14.33 -5.05 -33.82
CA ILE A 91 14.53 -3.82 -34.62
C ILE A 91 16.01 -3.42 -34.62
N SER A 92 16.70 -3.49 -33.47
CA SER A 92 18.13 -3.16 -33.38
C SER A 92 19.02 -4.10 -34.22
N LEU A 93 18.70 -5.40 -34.25
CA LEU A 93 19.42 -6.39 -35.05
C LEU A 93 19.19 -6.17 -36.57
N ILE A 94 17.93 -5.99 -36.97
CA ILE A 94 17.56 -5.75 -38.38
C ILE A 94 18.13 -4.44 -38.90
N THR A 95 18.22 -3.41 -38.05
CA THR A 95 18.75 -2.09 -38.46
C THR A 95 20.28 -2.03 -38.57
N ILE A 96 21.02 -2.92 -37.88
CA ILE A 96 22.48 -3.01 -37.96
C ILE A 96 22.94 -3.73 -39.24
N PHE A 97 22.23 -4.77 -39.66
CA PHE A 97 22.61 -5.61 -40.79
C PHE A 97 22.84 -4.86 -42.13
N PRO A 98 21.94 -3.98 -42.60
CA PRO A 98 22.13 -3.25 -43.85
C PRO A 98 23.21 -2.15 -43.74
N TYR A 99 23.50 -1.64 -42.54
CA TYR A 99 24.54 -0.62 -42.32
C TYR A 99 25.96 -1.17 -42.51
N THR A 100 26.19 -2.43 -42.15
CA THR A 100 27.49 -3.09 -42.32
C THR A 100 27.83 -3.33 -43.80
N ILE A 101 26.83 -3.41 -44.68
CA ILE A 101 27.00 -3.80 -46.09
C ILE A 101 26.88 -2.60 -47.05
N TYR A 102 26.03 -1.59 -46.79
CA TYR A 102 25.82 -0.46 -47.70
C TYR A 102 25.91 0.91 -47.00
N LYS A 103 26.78 1.82 -47.46
CA LYS A 103 26.92 3.19 -46.93
C LYS A 103 26.20 4.24 -47.80
N ASN A 104 24.88 4.33 -47.67
CA ASN A 104 24.01 5.31 -48.34
C ASN A 104 23.31 6.27 -47.35
N LYS A 105 22.61 7.30 -47.86
CA LYS A 105 21.80 8.24 -47.03
C LYS A 105 20.78 7.51 -46.14
N VAL A 106 20.17 6.44 -46.66
CA VAL A 106 19.21 5.59 -45.93
C VAL A 106 19.88 4.89 -44.75
N THR A 107 21.06 4.30 -44.93
CA THR A 107 21.80 3.65 -43.83
C THR A 107 22.31 4.61 -42.77
N ARG A 108 22.43 5.90 -43.08
CA ARG A 108 22.68 6.97 -42.08
C ARG A 108 21.47 7.21 -41.17
N ILE A 109 20.24 7.05 -41.67
CA ILE A 109 18.99 7.10 -40.89
C ILE A 109 18.89 5.85 -40.01
N PHE A 110 19.17 4.67 -40.56
CA PHE A 110 19.25 3.41 -39.80
C PHE A 110 20.25 3.48 -38.64
N ARG A 111 21.41 4.13 -38.82
CA ARG A 111 22.39 4.37 -37.74
C ARG A 111 21.84 5.24 -36.60
N LYS A 112 21.01 6.25 -36.90
CA LYS A 112 20.35 7.05 -35.86
C LYS A 112 19.32 6.20 -35.10
N ILE A 113 18.49 5.44 -35.82
CA ILE A 113 17.49 4.52 -35.24
C ILE A 113 18.17 3.48 -34.34
N SER A 114 19.25 2.86 -34.81
CA SER A 114 20.03 1.88 -34.04
C SER A 114 20.66 2.50 -32.78
N LYS A 115 21.18 3.74 -32.86
CA LYS A 115 21.65 4.47 -31.66
C LYS A 115 20.55 4.69 -30.63
N TYR A 116 19.38 5.19 -31.06
CA TYR A 116 18.26 5.40 -30.13
C TYR A 116 17.74 4.09 -29.55
N SER A 117 17.66 3.03 -30.38
CA SER A 117 17.29 1.68 -29.92
C SER A 117 18.28 1.14 -28.88
N PHE A 118 19.59 1.28 -29.12
CA PHE A 118 20.64 0.89 -28.16
C PHE A 118 20.53 1.66 -26.84
N PHE A 119 20.23 2.96 -26.87
CA PHE A 119 20.01 3.75 -25.66
C PHE A 119 18.76 3.33 -24.90
N ILE A 120 17.67 3.03 -25.60
CA ILE A 120 16.45 2.49 -24.99
C ILE A 120 16.75 1.12 -24.36
N LEU A 121 17.56 0.29 -25.01
CA LEU A 121 18.04 -0.98 -24.47
C LEU A 121 18.88 -0.79 -23.20
N LEU A 122 19.84 0.13 -23.22
CA LEU A 122 20.68 0.47 -22.07
C LEU A 122 19.83 1.01 -20.92
N TYR A 123 18.80 1.79 -21.22
CA TYR A 123 17.83 2.28 -20.25
C TYR A 123 17.02 1.14 -19.61
N ILE A 124 16.48 0.24 -20.42
CA ILE A 124 15.67 -0.91 -19.94
C ILE A 124 16.51 -1.89 -19.12
N TYR A 125 17.77 -2.12 -19.49
CA TYR A 125 18.62 -3.16 -18.87
C TYR A 125 19.54 -2.67 -17.76
N ILE A 126 19.88 -1.38 -17.71
CA ILE A 126 20.77 -0.83 -16.67
C ILE A 126 20.01 0.14 -15.78
N VAL A 127 19.34 1.11 -16.38
CA VAL A 127 18.75 2.24 -15.65
C VAL A 127 17.51 1.79 -14.85
N LEU A 128 16.59 1.08 -15.49
CA LEU A 128 15.38 0.54 -14.86
C LEU A 128 15.68 -0.44 -13.70
N PRO A 129 16.55 -1.46 -13.86
CA PRO A 129 16.88 -2.37 -12.78
C PRO A 129 17.63 -1.69 -11.62
N SER A 130 18.51 -0.72 -11.91
CA SER A 130 19.22 0.04 -10.87
C SER A 130 18.27 0.91 -10.06
N ALA A 131 17.32 1.56 -10.73
CA ALA A 131 16.23 2.30 -10.10
C ALA A 131 15.42 1.42 -9.15
N ILE A 132 15.03 0.23 -9.60
CA ILE A 132 14.28 -0.74 -8.79
C ILE A 132 15.12 -1.23 -7.60
N PHE A 133 16.43 -1.42 -7.79
CA PHE A 133 17.32 -1.81 -6.71
C PHE A 133 17.40 -0.73 -5.62
N VAL A 134 17.59 0.54 -6.00
CA VAL A 134 17.61 1.66 -5.06
C VAL A 134 16.25 1.79 -4.34
N ASN A 135 15.15 1.65 -5.09
CA ASN A 135 13.80 1.61 -4.49
C ASN A 135 13.69 0.50 -3.44
N SER A 136 14.16 -0.69 -3.79
CA SER A 136 14.11 -1.84 -2.91
C SER A 136 14.89 -1.65 -1.63
N THR A 137 16.07 -1.06 -1.68
CA THR A 137 16.89 -0.85 -0.48
C THR A 137 16.22 0.14 0.46
N ILE A 138 15.82 1.30 -0.08
CA ILE A 138 15.21 2.37 0.72
C ILE A 138 13.89 1.91 1.32
N SER A 139 13.01 1.32 0.51
CA SER A 139 11.71 0.83 0.99
C SER A 139 11.87 -0.28 2.02
N SER A 140 12.81 -1.22 1.84
CA SER A 140 13.01 -2.28 2.84
C SER A 140 13.44 -1.76 4.21
N TYR A 141 14.17 -0.65 4.26
CA TYR A 141 14.54 0.00 5.52
C TYR A 141 13.32 0.59 6.22
N PHE A 142 12.51 1.38 5.50
CA PHE A 142 11.30 1.97 6.06
C PHE A 142 10.26 0.92 6.45
N GLU A 143 10.14 -0.16 5.68
CA GLU A 143 9.23 -1.26 5.98
C GLU A 143 9.64 -1.99 7.26
N LYS A 144 10.92 -2.32 7.41
CA LYS A 144 11.40 -3.02 8.60
C LYS A 144 11.37 -2.15 9.85
N GLU A 145 11.78 -0.89 9.73
CA GLU A 145 11.92 0.01 10.87
C GLU A 145 10.55 0.47 11.41
N TYR A 146 9.56 0.65 10.54
CA TYR A 146 8.32 1.33 10.92
C TYR A 146 7.02 0.59 10.54
N LYS A 147 7.00 -0.22 9.48
CA LYS A 147 5.79 -0.92 9.02
C LYS A 147 5.60 -2.28 9.71
N GLU A 148 6.67 -3.06 9.87
CA GLU A 148 6.61 -4.36 10.56
C GLU A 148 6.14 -4.23 12.02
N PRO A 149 6.68 -3.31 12.84
CA PRO A 149 6.18 -3.10 14.21
C PRO A 149 4.71 -2.70 14.23
N ALA A 150 4.30 -1.78 13.36
CA ALA A 150 2.92 -1.33 13.26
C ALA A 150 1.95 -2.48 12.88
N ILE A 151 2.37 -3.41 12.02
CA ILE A 151 1.57 -4.61 11.70
C ILE A 151 1.41 -5.51 12.93
N VAL A 152 2.43 -5.66 13.76
CA VAL A 152 2.34 -6.47 14.99
C VAL A 152 1.33 -5.85 15.95
N GLU A 153 1.40 -4.54 16.14
CA GLU A 153 0.47 -3.80 16.99
C GLU A 153 -0.98 -3.88 16.49
N LEU A 154 -1.20 -3.71 15.18
CA LEU A 154 -2.52 -3.90 14.57
C LEU A 154 -3.09 -5.31 14.76
N ASN A 155 -2.26 -6.35 14.74
CA ASN A 155 -2.73 -7.71 15.02
C ASN A 155 -3.09 -7.90 16.49
N GLN A 156 -2.40 -7.20 17.40
CA GLN A 156 -2.78 -7.20 18.82
C GLN A 156 -4.10 -6.46 19.02
N ASP A 157 -4.30 -5.33 18.36
CA ASP A 157 -5.56 -4.57 18.39
C ASP A 157 -6.72 -5.36 17.80
N LEU A 158 -6.47 -6.16 16.76
CA LEU A 158 -7.46 -7.11 16.24
C LEU A 158 -7.83 -8.18 17.28
N GLY A 159 -6.84 -8.66 18.04
CA GLY A 159 -7.08 -9.57 19.15
C GLY A 159 -7.94 -8.94 20.25
N ARG A 160 -7.63 -7.70 20.63
CA ARG A 160 -8.39 -6.92 21.62
C ARG A 160 -9.82 -6.63 21.16
N LEU A 161 -10.00 -6.14 19.92
CA LEU A 161 -11.32 -5.88 19.32
C LEU A 161 -12.16 -7.15 19.20
N ASN A 162 -11.57 -8.31 18.90
CA ASN A 162 -12.31 -9.56 18.87
C ASN A 162 -12.81 -9.97 20.25
N LYS A 163 -12.00 -9.81 21.31
CA LYS A 163 -12.45 -10.07 22.69
C LYS A 163 -13.59 -9.14 23.07
N VAL A 164 -13.43 -7.85 22.79
CA VAL A 164 -14.45 -6.84 22.99
C VAL A 164 -15.77 -7.18 22.28
N LYS A 165 -15.69 -7.59 21.01
CA LYS A 165 -16.85 -8.05 20.23
C LYS A 165 -17.53 -9.25 20.91
N ASP A 166 -16.75 -10.25 21.30
CA ASP A 166 -17.30 -11.47 21.93
C ASP A 166 -17.96 -11.15 23.28
N GLU A 167 -17.37 -10.26 24.08
CA GLU A 167 -17.94 -9.77 25.34
C GLU A 167 -19.25 -8.99 25.12
N MET A 168 -19.32 -8.14 24.10
CA MET A 168 -20.53 -7.38 23.74
C MET A 168 -21.65 -8.29 23.22
N LEU A 169 -21.33 -9.26 22.36
CA LEU A 169 -22.31 -10.25 21.89
C LEU A 169 -22.86 -11.09 23.04
N SER A 170 -22.04 -11.40 24.05
CA SER A 170 -22.50 -12.11 25.25
C SER A 170 -23.50 -11.29 26.08
N LEU A 171 -23.40 -9.96 26.08
CA LEU A 171 -24.33 -9.07 26.76
C LEU A 171 -25.70 -9.07 26.06
N ASP A 172 -25.74 -8.98 24.73
CA ASP A 172 -27.00 -9.02 23.96
C ASP A 172 -27.71 -10.39 24.05
N GLN A 173 -26.94 -11.48 24.17
CA GLN A 173 -27.49 -12.82 24.37
C GLN A 173 -28.01 -13.07 25.79
N SER A 174 -27.54 -12.31 26.80
CA SER A 174 -27.90 -12.48 28.20
C SER A 174 -29.31 -12.00 28.59
N LYS A 175 -30.26 -11.99 27.63
CA LYS A 175 -31.71 -11.68 27.76
C LYS A 175 -32.48 -12.64 28.70
N SER A 176 -31.93 -12.94 29.87
CA SER A 176 -32.62 -13.63 30.96
C SER A 176 -33.65 -12.68 31.57
N ILE A 177 -34.91 -13.13 31.56
CA ILE A 177 -36.16 -12.40 31.85
C ILE A 177 -36.30 -12.03 33.35
N PHE A 178 -35.23 -12.00 34.13
CA PHE A 178 -35.25 -11.63 35.55
C PHE A 178 -34.13 -10.62 35.88
N ASN A 179 -34.53 -9.35 36.02
CA ASN A 179 -33.69 -8.25 36.52
C ASN A 179 -33.18 -8.56 37.92
N ILE A 180 -31.88 -8.90 38.03
CA ILE A 180 -31.17 -8.90 39.31
C ILE A 180 -30.27 -7.66 39.33
N PRO A 181 -30.28 -6.83 40.39
CA PRO A 181 -29.43 -5.63 40.50
C PRO A 181 -27.93 -5.87 40.20
N GLY A 182 -27.40 -7.05 40.56
CA GLY A 182 -26.01 -7.42 40.24
C GLY A 182 -25.69 -7.62 38.75
N GLN A 183 -26.70 -7.76 37.88
CA GLN A 183 -26.52 -7.81 36.42
C GLN A 183 -26.34 -6.40 35.82
N ILE A 184 -26.89 -5.37 36.46
CA ILE A 184 -26.74 -3.96 36.04
C ILE A 184 -25.33 -3.47 36.31
N ASP A 185 -24.85 -3.70 37.54
CA ASP A 185 -23.52 -3.26 37.94
C ASP A 185 -22.44 -3.99 37.13
N SER A 186 -22.65 -5.26 36.79
CA SER A 186 -21.74 -6.01 35.93
C SER A 186 -21.80 -5.56 34.46
N ALA A 187 -22.97 -5.16 33.92
CA ALA A 187 -23.07 -4.58 32.60
C ALA A 187 -22.37 -3.20 32.51
N LYS A 188 -22.55 -2.34 33.51
CA LYS A 188 -21.85 -1.04 33.60
C LYS A 188 -20.34 -1.23 33.65
N VAL A 189 -19.84 -2.13 34.49
CA VAL A 189 -18.40 -2.43 34.59
C VAL A 189 -17.84 -2.96 33.26
N LYS A 190 -18.58 -3.81 32.55
CA LYS A 190 -18.18 -4.28 31.21
C LYS A 190 -18.15 -3.17 30.17
N ILE A 191 -19.12 -2.25 30.19
CA ILE A 191 -19.15 -1.09 29.28
C ILE A 191 -18.02 -0.10 29.59
N ASP A 192 -17.71 0.12 30.87
CA ASP A 192 -16.57 0.96 31.28
C ASP A 192 -15.22 0.33 30.84
N ASN A 193 -15.09 -0.99 30.97
CA ASN A 193 -13.91 -1.72 30.49
C ASN A 193 -13.79 -1.65 28.98
N PHE A 194 -14.90 -1.83 28.25
CA PHE A 194 -14.97 -1.61 26.81
C PHE A 194 -14.50 -0.21 26.43
N SER A 195 -15.07 0.84 27.04
CA SER A 195 -14.69 2.22 26.74
C SER A 195 -13.19 2.48 27.00
N LYS A 196 -12.62 1.90 28.06
CA LYS A 196 -11.17 1.99 28.33
C LYS A 196 -10.34 1.26 27.28
N GLU A 197 -10.72 0.04 26.90
CA GLU A 197 -9.97 -0.76 25.92
C GLU A 197 -10.05 -0.13 24.52
N ILE A 198 -11.22 0.36 24.12
CA ILE A 198 -11.39 1.16 22.91
C ILE A 198 -10.54 2.43 22.97
N ASN A 199 -10.52 3.17 24.06
CA ASN A 199 -9.66 4.36 24.15
C ASN A 199 -8.16 4.05 23.99
N VAL A 200 -7.70 2.90 24.49
CA VAL A 200 -6.31 2.44 24.28
C VAL A 200 -6.07 2.15 22.80
N ILE A 201 -6.92 1.33 22.18
CA ILE A 201 -6.81 0.97 20.75
C ILE A 201 -6.91 2.22 19.86
N SER A 202 -7.77 3.16 20.21
CA SER A 202 -7.90 4.45 19.52
C SER A 202 -6.60 5.24 19.57
N LYS A 203 -5.97 5.33 20.74
CA LYS A 203 -4.71 6.04 20.88
C LYS A 203 -3.58 5.38 20.08
N ASP A 204 -3.46 4.06 20.18
CA ASP A 204 -2.45 3.26 19.46
C ASP A 204 -2.61 3.44 17.95
N LEU A 205 -3.85 3.37 17.44
CA LEU A 205 -4.14 3.62 16.03
C LEU A 205 -3.89 5.08 15.61
N VAL A 206 -4.20 6.10 16.44
CA VAL A 206 -3.97 7.52 16.09
C VAL A 206 -2.48 7.80 15.91
N GLU A 207 -1.63 7.21 16.75
CA GLU A 207 -0.18 7.39 16.66
C GLU A 207 0.41 6.65 15.46
N ASN A 208 -0.07 5.44 15.19
CA ASN A 208 0.45 4.59 14.12
C ASN A 208 -0.11 4.91 12.73
N THR A 209 -1.33 5.44 12.64
CA THR A 209 -2.02 5.68 11.36
C THR A 209 -1.25 6.60 10.41
N PRO A 210 -0.77 7.78 10.84
CA PRO A 210 0.00 8.67 9.98
C PRO A 210 1.31 8.03 9.50
N VAL A 211 1.96 7.24 10.35
CA VAL A 211 3.21 6.53 10.03
C VAL A 211 2.95 5.47 8.96
N ILE A 212 1.93 4.63 9.15
CA ILE A 212 1.53 3.61 8.19
C ILE A 212 1.17 4.23 6.84
N ILE A 213 0.33 5.27 6.83
CA ILE A 213 -0.07 5.97 5.61
C ILE A 213 1.14 6.59 4.93
N GLY A 214 2.02 7.25 5.69
CA GLY A 214 3.22 7.88 5.19
C GLY A 214 4.13 6.88 4.49
N ILE A 215 4.36 5.71 5.10
CA ILE A 215 5.20 4.67 4.51
C ILE A 215 4.54 4.07 3.26
N ILE A 216 3.24 3.77 3.31
CA ILE A 216 2.52 3.22 2.15
C ILE A 216 2.58 4.19 0.97
N LEU A 217 2.34 5.48 1.20
CA LEU A 217 2.44 6.49 0.13
C LEU A 217 3.88 6.65 -0.36
N LEU A 218 4.85 6.63 0.57
CA LEU A 218 6.25 6.76 0.24
C LEU A 218 6.71 5.61 -0.68
N THR A 219 6.47 4.36 -0.29
CA THR A 219 6.99 3.18 -0.98
C THR A 219 6.20 2.83 -2.25
N SER A 220 4.87 3.02 -2.24
CA SER A 220 4.01 2.62 -3.37
C SER A 220 3.78 3.74 -4.40
N ILE A 221 4.05 5.01 -4.07
CA ILE A 221 3.75 6.14 -4.97
C ILE A 221 4.96 7.06 -5.11
N VAL A 222 5.43 7.64 -4.00
CA VAL A 222 6.41 8.73 -4.05
C VAL A 222 7.77 8.25 -4.57
N LEU A 223 8.30 7.15 -4.04
CA LEU A 223 9.60 6.65 -4.46
C LEU A 223 9.61 6.19 -5.94
N PRO A 224 8.64 5.38 -6.40
CA PRO A 224 8.53 5.01 -7.81
C PRO A 224 8.45 6.23 -8.74
N LEU A 225 7.66 7.26 -8.38
CA LEU A 225 7.54 8.50 -9.17
C LEU A 225 8.83 9.31 -9.18
N LEU A 226 9.46 9.54 -8.02
CA LEU A 226 10.73 10.26 -7.92
C LEU A 226 11.80 9.59 -8.77
N ILE A 227 11.86 8.27 -8.72
CA ILE A 227 12.76 7.48 -9.55
C ILE A 227 12.42 7.69 -11.02
N ALA A 228 11.16 7.54 -11.44
CA ALA A 228 10.77 7.75 -12.84
C ALA A 228 11.13 9.16 -13.35
N ILE A 229 10.92 10.20 -12.54
CA ILE A 229 11.29 11.58 -12.86
C ILE A 229 12.81 11.71 -12.97
N LEU A 230 13.56 11.18 -12.02
CA LEU A 230 15.02 11.22 -12.03
C LEU A 230 15.58 10.51 -13.27
N LEU A 231 15.02 9.35 -13.61
CA LEU A 231 15.38 8.62 -14.82
C LEU A 231 15.06 9.42 -16.09
N TYR A 232 13.93 10.11 -16.13
CA TYR A 232 13.57 10.99 -17.24
C TYR A 232 14.57 12.16 -17.37
N VAL A 233 14.93 12.83 -16.28
CA VAL A 233 15.88 13.95 -16.29
C VAL A 233 17.26 13.48 -16.75
N VAL A 234 17.77 12.36 -16.21
CA VAL A 234 19.05 11.78 -16.61
C VAL A 234 19.05 11.42 -18.10
N THR A 235 17.98 10.77 -18.57
CA THR A 235 17.82 10.43 -19.99
C THR A 235 17.79 11.67 -20.86
N LYS A 236 17.05 12.71 -20.44
CA LYS A 236 16.98 13.97 -21.18
C LYS A 236 18.34 14.65 -21.27
N SER A 237 19.11 14.71 -20.18
CA SER A 237 20.45 15.33 -20.19
C SER A 237 21.44 14.52 -21.04
N ILE A 238 21.45 13.19 -20.91
CA ILE A 238 22.36 12.33 -21.70
C ILE A 238 21.99 12.30 -23.19
N VAL A 239 20.70 12.23 -23.52
CA VAL A 239 20.21 12.03 -24.90
C VAL A 239 20.01 13.36 -25.62
N PHE A 240 19.37 14.37 -25.01
CA PHE A 240 19.05 15.61 -25.72
C PHE A 240 20.18 16.64 -25.67
N GLU A 241 20.91 16.80 -24.56
CA GLU A 241 21.97 17.83 -24.46
C GLU A 241 23.29 17.42 -25.14
N LYS A 242 23.61 16.12 -25.21
CA LYS A 242 24.80 15.64 -25.94
C LYS A 242 24.56 15.37 -27.43
N ILE A 243 23.31 15.22 -27.89
CA ILE A 243 22.98 14.94 -29.31
C ILE A 243 22.46 16.18 -30.03
N GLY A 244 21.72 17.06 -29.33
CA GLY A 244 21.45 18.41 -29.80
C GLY A 244 22.70 19.24 -29.57
N GLY A 245 23.69 19.09 -30.46
CA GLY A 245 24.89 19.90 -30.39
C GLY A 245 24.50 21.35 -30.11
N LYS A 246 25.04 21.91 -29.02
CA LYS A 246 25.36 23.34 -29.01
C LYS A 246 26.26 23.54 -30.23
N GLY A 247 25.64 23.82 -31.36
CA GLY A 247 26.20 24.76 -32.31
C GLY A 247 26.27 26.07 -31.56
N SER A 248 27.32 26.24 -30.75
CA SER A 248 27.79 27.59 -30.52
C SER A 248 28.24 28.07 -31.88
N LYS A 249 27.52 29.08 -32.36
CA LYS A 249 28.09 30.06 -33.28
C LYS A 249 29.45 30.53 -32.77
#